data_AF-A0A8S3T1V8-F1
#
_entry.id   AF-A0A8S3T1V8-F1
#
_cell.length_a   1.000
_cell.length_b   1.000
_cell.length_c   1.000
_cell.angle_alpha   90.00
_cell.angle_beta   90.00
_cell.angle_gamma   90.00
#
_symmetry.space_group_name_H-M   'P 1'
#
loop_
_entity.id
_entity.type
_entity.pdbx_description
1 polymer ?
#
loop_
_entity_poly.entity_id
_entity_poly.type
_entity_poly.pdbx_seq_one_letter_code
_entity_poly.pdbx_strand_id
1 'polypeptide(L)'
;MKLSQTALNQMQFFSNTNKCESVNRTISTYLPKNKNFSRNALGRASAAVLKVNNKRDVALAKTLKAVGCGLGRKSRAVVALKKIRKREIYDCAYQKSLRVKLNRLKARKKQAIDFLLNKRVRNRLISGYKKHQLEPKLCQNSSPKEFVPQPGCSSWPD
;
A
#
# COMPACT_ATOMS: atom_id res chain seq x y z
N MET A 1 -1.46 -23.94 16.12
CA MET A 1 -2.56 -23.24 15.43
C MET A 1 -2.93 -24.07 14.20
N LYS A 2 -4.12 -24.68 14.17
CA LYS A 2 -4.60 -25.48 13.02
C LYS A 2 -5.34 -24.54 12.06
N LEU A 3 -4.95 -24.52 10.79
CA LEU A 3 -5.64 -23.74 9.75
C LEU A 3 -6.98 -24.40 9.41
N SER A 4 -8.02 -23.60 9.17
CA SER A 4 -9.31 -24.12 8.70
C SER A 4 -9.19 -24.70 7.29
N GLN A 5 -10.07 -25.63 6.94
CA GLN A 5 -10.11 -26.22 5.59
C GLN A 5 -10.30 -25.14 4.50
N THR A 6 -11.07 -24.10 4.80
CA THR A 6 -11.27 -22.95 3.91
C THR A 6 -9.98 -22.18 3.67
N ALA A 7 -9.16 -21.96 4.71
CA ALA A 7 -7.87 -21.30 4.59
C ALA A 7 -6.87 -22.15 3.77
N LEU A 8 -6.90 -23.48 3.93
CA LEU A 8 -6.10 -24.40 3.11
C LEU A 8 -6.50 -24.34 1.63
N ASN A 9 -7.81 -24.36 1.33
CA ASN A 9 -8.32 -24.23 -0.04
C ASN A 9 -7.95 -22.88 -0.66
N GLN A 10 -8.04 -21.78 0.10
CA GLN A 10 -7.62 -20.46 -0.36
C GLN A 10 -6.10 -20.37 -0.61
N MET A 11 -5.29 -21.07 0.20
CA MET A 11 -3.85 -21.18 -0.04
C MET A 11 -3.54 -21.94 -1.32
N GLN A 12 -4.29 -23.00 -1.64
CA GLN A 12 -4.13 -23.78 -2.87
C GLN A 12 -4.34 -22.94 -4.13
N PHE A 13 -5.36 -22.07 -4.13
CA PHE A 13 -5.65 -21.17 -5.27
C PHE A 13 -4.94 -19.82 -5.19
N PHE A 14 -4.05 -19.64 -4.21
CA PHE A 14 -3.40 -18.35 -3.92
C PHE A 14 -4.41 -17.18 -3.74
N SER A 15 -5.62 -17.45 -3.28
CA SER A 15 -6.66 -16.43 -3.03
C SER A 15 -6.66 -15.95 -1.57
N ASN A 16 -5.55 -16.11 -0.86
CA ASN A 16 -5.42 -15.62 0.50
C ASN A 16 -5.36 -14.08 0.55
N THR A 17 -5.72 -13.53 1.72
CA THR A 17 -5.73 -12.08 1.98
C THR A 17 -4.40 -11.41 1.65
N ASN A 18 -3.27 -12.04 2.01
CA ASN A 18 -1.93 -11.53 1.72
C ASN A 18 -1.66 -11.38 0.21
N LYS A 19 -2.16 -12.32 -0.61
CA LYS A 19 -2.00 -12.27 -2.05
C LYS A 19 -2.91 -11.21 -2.66
N CYS A 20 -4.16 -11.12 -2.22
CA CYS A 20 -5.08 -10.05 -2.63
C CYS A 20 -4.49 -8.67 -2.32
N GLU A 21 -3.93 -8.48 -1.13
CA GLU A 21 -3.29 -7.22 -0.75
C GLU A 21 -2.05 -6.94 -1.61
N SER A 22 -1.21 -7.95 -1.86
CA SER A 22 -0.04 -7.81 -2.74
C SER A 22 -0.43 -7.40 -4.16
N VAL A 23 -1.49 -8.00 -4.71
CA VAL A 23 -2.03 -7.61 -6.03
C VAL A 23 -2.55 -6.17 -5.99
N ASN A 24 -3.35 -5.79 -4.99
CA ASN A 24 -3.92 -4.44 -4.86
C ASN A 24 -2.84 -3.36 -4.72
N ARG A 25 -1.80 -3.61 -3.90
CA ARG A 25 -0.64 -2.73 -3.79
C ARG A 25 0.08 -2.59 -5.13
N THR A 26 0.26 -3.69 -5.85
CA THR A 26 0.91 -3.65 -7.17
C THR A 26 0.06 -2.89 -8.19
N ILE A 27 -1.25 -3.15 -8.26
CA ILE A 27 -2.16 -2.41 -9.12
C ILE A 27 -2.09 -0.91 -8.80
N SER A 28 -2.08 -0.53 -7.52
CA SER A 28 -1.96 0.88 -7.11
C SER A 28 -0.65 1.53 -7.56
N THR A 29 0.45 0.77 -7.64
CA THR A 29 1.72 1.29 -8.19
C THR A 29 1.69 1.43 -9.71
N TYR A 30 0.98 0.54 -10.41
CA TYR A 30 0.83 0.64 -11.86
C TYR A 30 -0.18 1.72 -12.20
N LEU A 31 -1.33 1.78 -11.54
CA LEU A 31 -2.40 2.74 -11.71
C LEU A 31 -2.47 3.68 -10.49
N PRO A 32 -1.53 4.63 -10.37
CA PRO A 32 -1.57 5.59 -9.28
C PRO A 32 -2.77 6.52 -9.44
N LYS A 33 -3.46 6.83 -8.33
CA LYS A 33 -4.71 7.59 -8.29
C LYS A 33 -4.62 9.01 -8.88
N ASN A 34 -3.41 9.56 -8.93
CA ASN A 34 -3.13 10.91 -9.42
C ASN A 34 -2.87 10.99 -10.93
N LYS A 35 -2.94 9.87 -11.67
CA LYS A 35 -2.74 9.85 -13.12
C LYS A 35 -3.88 9.13 -13.81
N ASN A 36 -4.41 9.74 -14.87
CA ASN A 36 -5.44 9.12 -15.69
C ASN A 36 -4.81 8.27 -16.80
N PHE A 37 -5.30 7.05 -16.98
CA PHE A 37 -4.85 6.07 -17.96
C PHE A 37 -6.02 5.51 -18.80
N SER A 38 -6.99 6.36 -19.16
CA SER A 38 -8.23 5.95 -19.84
C SER A 38 -8.04 4.94 -20.98
N ARG A 39 -7.04 5.14 -21.85
CA ARG A 39 -6.81 4.29 -23.04
C ARG A 39 -6.12 2.95 -22.73
N ASN A 40 -5.38 2.82 -21.62
CA ASN A 40 -4.54 1.64 -21.35
C ASN A 40 -4.60 1.14 -19.90
N ALA A 41 -5.54 1.63 -19.09
CA ALA A 41 -5.68 1.26 -17.69
C ALA A 41 -5.79 -0.26 -17.50
N LEU A 42 -6.65 -0.90 -18.31
CA LEU A 42 -6.86 -2.34 -18.27
C LEU A 42 -5.59 -3.12 -18.60
N GLY A 43 -4.87 -2.73 -19.66
CA GLY A 43 -3.60 -3.37 -20.01
C GLY A 43 -2.54 -3.24 -18.90
N ARG A 44 -2.50 -2.09 -18.21
CA ARG A 44 -1.57 -1.84 -17.10
C ARG A 44 -1.95 -2.65 -15.85
N ALA A 45 -3.24 -2.77 -15.55
CA ALA A 45 -3.74 -3.64 -14.49
C ALA A 45 -3.41 -5.12 -14.77
N SER A 46 -3.70 -5.61 -15.97
CA SER A 46 -3.39 -6.98 -16.39
C SER A 46 -1.89 -7.28 -16.32
N ALA A 47 -1.04 -6.34 -16.76
CA ALA A 47 0.41 -6.47 -16.66
C ALA A 47 0.89 -6.52 -15.19
N ALA A 48 0.27 -5.75 -14.30
CA ALA A 48 0.54 -5.79 -12.86
C ALA A 48 0.22 -7.18 -12.28
N VAL A 49 -0.98 -7.70 -12.57
CA VAL A 49 -1.42 -9.03 -12.11
C VAL A 49 -0.48 -10.13 -12.64
N LEU A 50 -0.12 -10.09 -13.93
CA LEU A 50 0.80 -11.06 -14.53
C LEU A 50 2.16 -11.08 -13.82
N LYS A 51 2.69 -9.92 -13.45
CA LYS A 51 3.97 -9.78 -12.72
C LYS A 51 3.90 -10.18 -11.25
N VAL A 52 2.72 -10.13 -10.62
CA VAL A 52 2.56 -10.60 -9.23
C VAL A 52 2.43 -12.12 -9.20
N ASN A 53 1.84 -12.71 -10.23
CA ASN A 53 1.64 -14.15 -10.34
C ASN A 53 2.84 -14.89 -10.94
N ASN A 54 3.68 -14.19 -11.69
CA ASN A 54 4.89 -14.75 -12.29
C ASN A 54 6.13 -13.96 -11.82
N LYS A 55 7.33 -14.53 -11.94
CA LYS A 55 8.56 -13.77 -11.78
C LYS A 55 8.74 -12.78 -12.95
N ARG A 56 9.53 -11.71 -12.77
CA ARG A 56 9.65 -10.64 -13.79
C ARG A 56 10.13 -11.15 -15.14
N ASP A 57 11.09 -12.07 -15.14
CA ASP A 57 11.62 -12.74 -16.31
C ASP A 57 10.54 -13.53 -17.08
N VAL A 58 9.74 -14.32 -16.35
CA VAL A 58 8.67 -15.13 -16.92
C VAL A 58 7.53 -14.26 -17.44
N ALA A 59 7.15 -13.22 -16.69
CA ALA A 59 6.11 -12.28 -17.11
C ALA A 59 6.47 -11.61 -18.43
N LEU A 60 7.72 -11.11 -18.56
CA LEU A 60 8.18 -10.46 -19.79
C LEU A 60 8.25 -11.44 -20.96
N ALA A 61 8.77 -12.65 -20.74
CA ALA A 61 8.83 -13.67 -21.78
C ALA A 61 7.44 -14.05 -22.28
N LYS A 62 6.45 -14.16 -21.39
CA LYS A 62 5.04 -14.42 -21.74
C LYS A 62 4.43 -13.27 -22.54
N THR A 63 4.64 -12.03 -22.14
CA THR A 63 4.11 -10.87 -22.88
C THR A 63 4.72 -10.77 -24.28
N LEU A 64 6.04 -10.99 -24.40
CA LEU A 64 6.72 -10.94 -25.69
C LEU A 64 6.28 -12.08 -26.62
N LYS A 65 6.10 -13.28 -26.08
CA LYS A 65 5.54 -14.41 -26.84
C LYS A 65 4.12 -14.12 -27.33
N ALA A 66 3.28 -13.48 -26.50
CA ALA A 66 1.91 -13.12 -26.87
C ALA A 66 1.83 -12.07 -27.99
N VAL A 67 2.82 -11.18 -28.08
CA VAL A 67 2.94 -10.17 -29.16
C VAL A 67 3.56 -10.76 -30.44
N GLY A 68 3.99 -12.03 -30.43
CA GLY A 68 4.68 -12.67 -31.55
C GLY A 68 6.20 -12.42 -31.58
N CYS A 69 6.72 -11.60 -30.66
CA CYS A 69 8.16 -11.31 -30.53
C CYS A 69 8.85 -12.26 -29.54
N GLY A 70 8.73 -13.57 -29.76
CA GLY A 70 9.34 -14.58 -28.90
C GLY A 70 10.87 -14.42 -28.80
N LEU A 71 11.42 -14.47 -27.58
CA LEU A 71 12.86 -14.38 -27.39
C LEU A 71 13.55 -15.69 -27.76
N GLY A 72 14.54 -15.62 -28.67
CA GLY A 72 15.38 -16.77 -29.02
C GLY A 72 16.18 -17.29 -27.82
N ARG A 73 16.33 -18.62 -27.70
CA ARG A 73 16.91 -19.31 -26.52
C ARG A 73 18.30 -18.80 -26.10
N LYS A 74 19.13 -18.35 -27.06
CA LYS A 74 20.49 -17.83 -26.83
C LYS A 74 20.61 -16.31 -27.05
N SER A 75 19.49 -15.60 -27.16
CA SER A 75 19.51 -14.14 -27.35
C SER A 75 20.12 -13.41 -26.15
N ARG A 76 20.76 -12.26 -26.42
CA ARG A 76 21.31 -11.37 -25.37
C ARG A 76 20.23 -10.98 -24.34
N ALA A 77 19.00 -10.79 -24.79
CA ALA A 77 17.84 -10.50 -23.94
C ALA A 77 17.56 -11.63 -22.92
N VAL A 78 17.59 -12.90 -23.34
CA VAL A 78 17.41 -14.04 -22.42
C VAL A 78 18.53 -14.12 -21.39
N VAL A 79 19.77 -13.85 -21.81
CA VAL A 79 20.91 -13.79 -20.88
C VAL A 79 20.73 -12.68 -19.84
N ALA A 80 20.27 -11.50 -20.26
CA ALA A 80 19.96 -10.39 -19.36
C ALA A 80 18.84 -10.76 -18.36
N LEU A 81 17.76 -11.40 -18.83
CA LEU A 81 16.67 -11.85 -17.96
C LEU A 81 17.14 -12.89 -16.93
N LYS A 82 18.02 -13.82 -17.33
CA LYS A 82 18.64 -14.76 -16.38
C LYS A 82 19.49 -14.05 -15.32
N LYS A 83 20.24 -13.00 -15.70
CA LYS A 83 21.01 -12.18 -14.75
C LYS A 83 20.09 -11.45 -13.77
N ILE A 84 19.01 -10.85 -14.25
CA ILE A 84 18.00 -10.19 -13.41
C ILE A 84 17.41 -11.20 -12.41
N ARG A 85 17.01 -12.38 -12.86
CA ARG A 85 16.49 -13.45 -11.98
C ARG A 85 17.49 -13.86 -10.92
N LYS A 86 18.76 -14.07 -11.28
CA LYS A 86 19.82 -14.41 -10.32
C LYS A 86 19.97 -13.33 -9.24
N ARG A 87 19.94 -12.04 -9.63
CA ARG A 87 19.99 -10.92 -8.69
C ARG A 87 18.77 -10.90 -7.77
N GLU A 88 17.56 -11.10 -8.31
CA GLU A 88 16.34 -11.15 -7.49
C GLU A 88 16.37 -12.28 -6.43
N ILE A 89 16.89 -13.45 -6.81
CA ILE A 89 17.06 -14.58 -5.88
C ILE A 89 18.06 -14.21 -4.79
N TYR A 90 19.22 -13.65 -5.17
CA TYR A 90 20.22 -13.18 -4.23
C TYR A 90 19.66 -12.12 -3.27
N ASP A 91 18.97 -11.11 -3.78
CA ASP A 91 18.37 -10.05 -2.98
C ASP A 91 17.35 -10.64 -1.99
N CYS A 92 16.49 -11.55 -2.45
CA CYS A 92 15.53 -12.23 -1.56
C CYS A 92 16.23 -13.03 -0.45
N ALA A 93 17.30 -13.76 -0.77
CA ALA A 93 18.09 -14.51 0.20
C ALA A 93 18.79 -13.58 1.19
N TYR A 94 19.42 -12.52 0.69
CA TYR A 94 20.08 -11.49 1.48
C TYR A 94 19.12 -10.82 2.46
N GLN A 95 17.93 -10.41 1.99
CA GLN A 95 16.91 -9.78 2.86
C GLN A 95 16.37 -10.73 3.94
N LYS A 96 16.45 -12.04 3.72
CA LYS A 96 16.06 -13.07 4.70
C LYS A 96 17.20 -13.45 5.65
N SER A 97 18.43 -13.02 5.38
CA SER A 97 19.61 -13.35 6.20
C SER A 97 19.46 -12.83 7.64
N LEU A 98 20.05 -13.57 8.58
CA LEU A 98 20.01 -13.22 10.01
C LEU A 98 20.62 -11.84 10.27
N ARG A 99 21.75 -11.53 9.61
CA ARG A 99 22.43 -10.23 9.70
C ARG A 99 21.50 -9.07 9.36
N VAL A 100 20.76 -9.17 8.24
CA VAL A 100 19.82 -8.12 7.83
C VAL A 100 18.65 -8.01 8.81
N LYS A 101 18.13 -9.12 9.33
CA LYS A 101 17.06 -9.11 10.35
C LYS A 101 17.51 -8.42 11.63
N LEU A 102 18.70 -8.76 12.14
CA LEU A 102 19.26 -8.13 13.35
C LEU A 102 19.47 -6.63 13.15
N ASN A 103 20.02 -6.22 12.01
CA ASN A 103 20.21 -4.80 11.70
C ASN A 103 18.87 -4.05 11.63
N ARG A 104 17.83 -4.65 11.04
CA ARG A 104 16.48 -4.06 11.03
C ARG A 104 15.91 -3.89 12.43
N LEU A 105 16.11 -4.86 13.33
CA LEU A 105 15.67 -4.76 14.73
C LEU A 105 16.42 -3.64 15.47
N LYS A 106 17.74 -3.55 15.30
CA LYS A 106 18.55 -2.46 15.87
C LYS A 106 18.06 -1.08 15.38
N ALA A 107 17.80 -0.94 14.08
CA ALA A 107 17.28 0.29 13.50
C ALA A 107 15.91 0.67 14.06
N ARG A 108 14.99 -0.31 14.21
CA ARG A 108 13.67 -0.08 14.83
C ARG A 108 13.78 0.35 16.29
N LYS A 109 14.67 -0.29 17.07
CA LYS A 109 14.95 0.11 18.47
C LYS A 109 15.41 1.56 18.53
N LYS A 110 16.35 1.94 17.66
CA LYS A 110 16.84 3.33 17.57
C LYS A 110 15.70 4.30 17.24
N GLN A 111 14.91 4.01 16.22
CA GLN A 111 13.75 4.83 15.83
C GLN A 111 12.74 4.99 16.97
N ALA A 112 12.47 3.93 17.74
CA ALA A 112 11.55 3.99 18.88
C ALA A 112 12.09 4.90 20.00
N ILE A 113 13.39 4.80 20.30
CA ILE A 113 14.06 5.68 21.29
C ILE A 113 14.01 7.13 20.80
N ASP A 114 14.41 7.38 19.56
CA ASP A 114 14.39 8.73 18.95
C ASP A 114 12.99 9.33 18.98
N PHE A 115 11.96 8.54 18.67
CA PHE A 115 10.57 8.98 18.76
C PHE A 115 10.17 9.37 20.20
N LEU A 116 10.52 8.56 21.20
CA LEU A 116 10.21 8.86 22.60
C LEU A 116 10.94 10.09 23.11
N LEU A 117 12.21 10.26 22.75
CA LEU A 117 12.99 11.46 23.08
C LEU A 117 12.39 12.70 22.43
N ASN A 118 12.10 12.66 21.13
CA ASN A 118 11.48 13.77 20.41
C ASN A 118 10.07 14.08 20.90
N LYS A 119 9.27 13.07 21.25
CA LYS A 119 7.95 13.25 21.86
C LYS A 119 8.07 13.91 23.24
N ARG A 120 9.03 13.49 24.07
CA ARG A 120 9.30 14.11 25.38
C ARG A 120 9.73 15.58 25.23
N VAL A 121 10.61 15.87 24.27
CA VAL A 121 11.07 17.25 24.00
C VAL A 121 9.93 18.12 23.49
N ARG A 122 9.13 17.66 22.52
CA ARG A 122 7.96 18.39 22.02
C ARG A 122 6.87 18.60 23.07
N ASN A 123 6.57 17.59 23.89
CA ASN A 123 5.60 17.70 24.97
C ASN A 123 6.06 18.66 26.08
N ARG A 124 7.38 18.81 26.30
CA ARG A 124 7.92 19.84 27.22
C ARG A 124 7.83 21.25 26.64
N LEU A 125 7.95 21.40 25.32
CA LEU A 125 8.00 22.71 24.67
C LEU A 125 6.62 23.27 24.30
N ILE A 126 5.62 22.42 24.03
CA ILE A 126 4.32 22.86 23.50
C ILE A 126 3.20 21.99 24.09
N SER A 127 2.71 22.35 25.28
CA SER A 127 1.28 22.25 25.54
C SER A 127 0.62 23.44 24.84
N GLY A 128 0.45 23.35 23.52
CA GLY A 128 -0.11 24.43 22.70
C GLY A 128 -1.58 24.71 22.99
N TYR A 129 -2.23 23.84 23.76
CA TYR A 129 -3.57 24.04 24.29
C TYR A 129 -3.49 24.87 25.56
N LYS A 130 -3.97 26.11 25.49
CA LYS A 130 -4.38 26.83 26.70
C LYS A 130 -5.79 26.37 27.06
N LYS A 131 -6.00 26.00 28.32
CA LYS A 131 -7.33 25.72 28.87
C LYS A 131 -8.26 26.87 28.49
N HIS A 132 -9.43 26.56 27.91
CA HIS A 132 -10.43 27.52 27.37
C HIS A 132 -10.16 28.15 25.99
N GLN A 133 -9.16 27.69 25.21
CA GLN A 133 -8.89 28.24 23.87
C GLN A 133 -9.95 27.93 22.80
N LEU A 134 -10.71 26.84 22.96
CA LEU A 134 -11.76 26.39 22.03
C LEU A 134 -13.17 26.63 22.57
N GLU A 135 -13.29 27.21 23.76
CA GLU A 135 -14.61 27.53 24.29
C GLU A 135 -15.19 28.68 23.48
N PRO A 136 -16.43 28.56 22.98
CA PRO A 136 -17.07 29.64 22.26
C PRO A 136 -17.07 30.85 23.19
N LYS A 137 -16.50 31.97 22.72
CA LYS A 137 -16.65 33.24 23.43
C LYS A 137 -18.15 33.49 23.49
N LEU A 138 -18.74 33.32 24.66
CA LEU A 138 -20.10 33.75 24.91
C LEU A 138 -20.06 35.27 24.77
N CYS A 139 -20.31 35.76 23.55
CA CYS A 139 -20.67 37.14 23.33
C CYS A 139 -21.97 37.35 24.09
N GLN A 140 -21.84 37.77 25.36
CA GLN A 140 -22.89 38.44 26.09
C GLN A 140 -23.18 39.69 25.27
N ASN A 141 -24.20 39.61 24.40
CA ASN A 141 -24.94 40.70 23.75
C ASN A 141 -25.46 40.22 22.38
N SER A 142 -26.45 39.33 22.41
CA SER A 142 -27.45 39.31 21.36
C SER A 142 -28.79 38.97 21.99
N SER A 143 -29.68 39.95 21.98
CA SER A 143 -31.10 39.81 22.21
C SER A 143 -31.67 38.61 21.43
N PRO A 144 -32.71 37.94 21.96
CA PRO A 144 -33.27 36.75 21.33
C PRO A 144 -33.78 37.09 19.93
N LYS A 145 -33.13 36.55 18.90
CA LYS A 145 -33.67 36.55 17.54
C LYS A 145 -34.78 35.51 17.48
N GLU A 146 -35.97 35.97 17.14
CA GLU A 146 -37.15 35.14 16.92
C GLU A 146 -36.86 34.03 15.90
N PHE A 147 -37.28 32.82 16.24
CA PHE A 147 -37.18 31.64 15.40
C PHE A 147 -38.25 31.69 14.32
N VAL A 148 -37.85 31.92 13.08
CA VAL A 148 -38.74 31.77 11.92
C VAL A 148 -38.52 30.37 11.32
N PRO A 149 -39.52 29.47 11.37
CA PRO A 149 -39.38 28.12 10.80
C PRO A 149 -39.30 28.19 9.27
N GLN A 150 -38.28 27.56 8.69
CA GLN A 150 -38.19 27.37 7.23
C GLN A 150 -39.05 26.18 6.79
N PRO A 151 -39.87 26.31 5.73
CA PRO A 151 -40.59 25.20 5.14
C PRO A 151 -39.65 24.41 4.22
N GLY A 152 -39.42 23.12 4.47
CA GLY A 152 -38.70 22.30 3.49
C GLY A 152 -38.03 21.00 3.91
N CYS A 153 -38.11 20.57 5.17
CA CYS A 153 -37.59 19.24 5.53
C CYS A 153 -38.67 18.17 5.38
N SER A 154 -38.71 17.57 4.20
CA SER A 154 -39.43 16.34 3.92
C SER A 154 -38.95 15.21 4.84
N SER A 155 -39.93 14.51 5.43
CA SER A 155 -39.77 13.27 6.18
C SER A 155 -39.20 12.16 5.30
N TRP A 156 -38.15 11.49 5.77
CA TRP A 156 -37.71 10.22 5.20
C TRP A 156 -38.63 9.10 5.72
N PRO A 157 -39.19 8.24 4.87
CA PRO A 157 -40.01 7.12 5.31
C PRO A 157 -39.13 5.99 5.86
N ASP A 158 -39.61 5.37 6.94
CA ASP A 158 -39.11 4.12 7.54
C ASP A 158 -39.37 2.91 6.63
#